data_AF-A0A955P9Y6-F1
#
_entry.id   AF-A0A955P9Y6-F1
#
_cell.length_a   1.000
_cell.length_b   1.000
_cell.length_c   1.000
_cell.angle_alpha   90.00
_cell.angle_beta   90.00
_cell.angle_gamma   90.00
#
_symmetry.space_group_name_H-M   'P 1'
#
loop_
_entity.id
_entity.type
_entity.pdbx_description
1 polymer ?
#
loop_
_entity_poly.entity_id
_entity_poly.type
_entity_poly.pdbx_seq_one_letter_code
_entity_poly.pdbx_strand_id
1 'polypeptide(L)'
;MKPGKYPVSLIVQSNGDPIRTTATLSFTPSLHLPHSEIVPKPHPIETSLDVCAYYFPGWNTPEKWDCIRETAPIRKPMLGYYDEGNPECVDWQIKWAVENGITCFLVDWYWIQGKQHLTHWFEAYKKSKYRDDLKVAIMWANHNPPGTHSREDWREVTKHWIEAYLPLPSYYLVNGRPAIFLWDPRLIREDLGGSAEVRAAFEESQQMARDAGFPGIEFIAMHDHDSQSQAERLLAEGYSGATNYHEWGEAPDLAESSNRMEYGDVVRTASETWRERDRE
;
A
#
# COMPACT_ATOMS: atom_id res chain seq x y z
N MET A 1 -18.48 31.76 3.59
CA MET A 1 -18.00 32.66 2.50
C MET A 1 -18.69 32.29 1.21
N LYS A 2 -18.81 33.22 0.25
CA LYS A 2 -19.34 32.88 -1.08
C LYS A 2 -18.33 32.00 -1.83
N PRO A 3 -18.76 31.10 -2.72
CA PRO A 3 -17.86 30.37 -3.61
C PRO A 3 -17.00 31.36 -4.41
N GLY A 4 -15.71 31.04 -4.59
CA GLY A 4 -14.78 31.92 -5.27
C GLY A 4 -13.33 31.73 -4.86
N LYS A 5 -12.45 32.46 -5.53
CA LYS A 5 -11.01 32.53 -5.23
C LYS A 5 -10.68 33.83 -4.54
N TYR A 6 -10.03 33.75 -3.39
CA TYR A 6 -9.70 34.88 -2.54
C TYR A 6 -8.19 34.89 -2.30
N PRO A 7 -7.44 35.85 -2.87
CA PRO A 7 -6.02 35.98 -2.58
C PRO A 7 -5.84 36.42 -1.12
N VAL A 8 -4.90 35.78 -0.43
CA VAL A 8 -4.49 36.11 0.93
C VAL A 8 -2.99 36.37 0.89
N SER A 9 -2.54 37.51 1.40
CA SER A 9 -1.12 37.83 1.51
C SER A 9 -0.68 37.78 2.97
N LEU A 10 0.42 37.09 3.25
CA LEU A 10 1.16 37.21 4.50
C LEU A 10 2.32 38.17 4.27
N ILE A 11 2.43 39.17 5.12
CA ILE A 11 3.52 40.14 5.12
C ILE A 11 4.25 39.99 6.45
N VAL A 12 5.52 39.60 6.39
CA VAL A 12 6.39 39.51 7.57
C VAL A 12 7.27 40.75 7.59
N GLN A 13 7.11 41.56 8.64
CA GLN A 13 7.96 42.73 8.88
C GLN A 13 9.13 42.35 9.78
N SER A 14 10.33 42.78 9.37
CA SER A 14 11.56 42.71 10.19
C SER A 14 12.29 44.06 10.08
N ASN A 15 13.47 44.21 10.69
CA ASN A 15 14.28 45.44 10.59
C ASN A 15 14.83 45.73 9.17
N GLY A 16 14.42 44.96 8.14
CA GLY A 16 14.72 45.17 6.72
C GLY A 16 13.46 45.17 5.85
N ASP A 17 13.62 44.92 4.55
CA ASP A 17 12.49 44.92 3.61
C ASP A 17 11.42 43.88 3.98
N PRO A 18 10.12 44.22 3.91
CA PRO A 18 9.05 43.31 4.24
C PRO A 18 8.99 42.15 3.24
N ILE A 19 8.98 40.91 3.76
CA ILE A 19 8.78 39.72 2.95
C ILE A 19 7.29 39.51 2.75
N ARG A 20 6.85 39.46 1.49
CA ARG A 20 5.46 39.19 1.12
C ARG A 20 5.35 37.84 0.45
N THR A 21 4.47 36.99 0.97
CA THR A 21 4.00 35.78 0.28
C THR A 21 2.50 35.87 0.05
N THR A 22 1.99 35.25 -1.02
CA THR A 22 0.56 35.25 -1.35
C THR A 22 0.10 33.83 -1.63
N ALA A 23 -1.05 33.47 -1.08
CA ALA A 23 -1.77 32.23 -1.36
C ALA A 23 -3.18 32.56 -1.88
N THR A 24 -3.88 31.59 -2.47
CA THR A 24 -5.28 31.75 -2.89
C THR A 24 -6.16 30.75 -2.16
N LEU A 25 -7.09 31.24 -1.35
CA LEU A 25 -8.16 30.42 -0.78
C LEU A 25 -9.22 30.18 -1.85
N SER A 26 -9.56 28.93 -2.13
CA SER A 26 -10.59 28.56 -3.09
C SER A 26 -11.76 27.91 -2.34
N PHE A 27 -12.94 28.53 -2.40
CA PHE A 27 -14.18 27.99 -1.83
C PHE A 27 -15.07 27.47 -2.96
N THR A 28 -15.44 26.20 -2.89
CA THR A 28 -16.40 25.58 -3.81
C THR A 28 -17.84 25.95 -3.45
N PRO A 29 -18.81 25.79 -4.38
CA PRO A 29 -20.23 25.85 -4.07
C PRO A 29 -20.59 24.93 -2.91
N SER A 30 -21.44 25.42 -2.00
CA SER A 30 -22.01 24.56 -0.97
C SER A 30 -22.88 23.50 -1.63
N LEU A 31 -22.72 22.24 -1.21
CA LEU A 31 -23.57 21.15 -1.67
C LEU A 31 -24.91 21.10 -0.93
N HIS A 32 -25.16 22.01 0.03
CA HIS A 32 -26.35 22.04 0.88
C HIS A 32 -26.64 20.70 1.59
N LEU A 33 -25.60 19.92 1.85
CA LEU A 33 -25.69 18.66 2.58
C LEU A 33 -25.82 18.92 4.09
N PRO A 34 -26.55 18.06 4.82
CA PRO A 34 -26.60 18.14 6.27
C PRO A 34 -25.19 17.99 6.85
N HIS A 35 -24.91 18.74 7.90
CA HIS A 35 -23.68 18.57 8.67
C HIS A 35 -23.68 17.17 9.29
N SER A 36 -22.62 16.40 9.05
CA SER A 36 -22.40 15.11 9.70
C SER A 36 -21.12 15.20 10.51
N GLU A 37 -21.20 14.93 11.81
CA GLU A 37 -20.03 14.89 12.69
C GLU A 37 -19.22 13.59 12.54
N ILE A 38 -19.77 12.61 11.81
CA ILE A 38 -19.18 11.29 11.64
C ILE A 38 -19.35 10.87 10.18
N VAL A 39 -18.35 10.18 9.64
CA VAL A 39 -18.47 9.50 8.34
C VAL A 39 -19.67 8.54 8.39
N PRO A 40 -20.61 8.57 7.42
CA PRO A 40 -21.76 7.66 7.41
C PRO A 40 -21.31 6.19 7.44
N LYS A 41 -22.10 5.32 8.06
CA LYS A 41 -21.78 3.88 8.09
C LYS A 41 -21.57 3.35 6.65
N PRO A 42 -20.53 2.55 6.40
CA PRO A 42 -20.38 1.87 5.12
C PRO A 42 -21.49 0.86 4.86
N HIS A 43 -21.82 0.65 3.58
CA HIS A 43 -22.64 -0.45 3.12
C HIS A 43 -21.81 -1.35 2.19
N PRO A 44 -21.03 -2.30 2.73
CA PRO A 44 -20.21 -3.20 1.91
C PRO A 44 -21.02 -3.92 0.84
N ILE A 45 -20.45 -4.02 -0.36
CA ILE A 45 -20.99 -4.82 -1.45
C ILE A 45 -20.39 -6.23 -1.36
N GLU A 46 -21.24 -7.25 -1.36
CA GLU A 46 -20.77 -8.63 -1.46
C GLU A 46 -20.28 -8.93 -2.88
N THR A 47 -19.04 -9.40 -2.97
CA THR A 47 -18.40 -9.82 -4.21
C THR A 47 -18.16 -11.33 -4.19
N SER A 48 -18.14 -11.96 -5.37
CA SER A 48 -17.82 -13.40 -5.47
C SER A 48 -16.35 -13.73 -5.23
N LEU A 49 -15.49 -12.69 -5.26
CA LEU A 49 -14.04 -12.77 -5.07
C LEU A 49 -13.63 -11.67 -4.09
N ASP A 50 -12.60 -11.93 -3.29
CA ASP A 50 -11.92 -10.85 -2.60
C ASP A 50 -11.20 -9.97 -3.64
N VAL A 51 -11.45 -8.66 -3.60
CA VAL A 51 -10.80 -7.68 -4.48
C VAL A 51 -9.88 -6.84 -3.60
N CYS A 52 -8.59 -7.05 -3.77
CA CYS A 52 -7.55 -6.33 -3.03
C CYS A 52 -7.05 -5.13 -3.83
N ALA A 53 -6.85 -3.99 -3.17
CA ALA A 53 -6.20 -2.81 -3.75
C ALA A 53 -4.89 -2.49 -3.02
N TYR A 54 -3.86 -2.09 -3.76
CA TYR A 54 -2.62 -1.60 -3.17
C TYR A 54 -2.84 -0.22 -2.52
N TYR A 55 -2.33 -0.02 -1.31
CA TYR A 55 -2.45 1.23 -0.57
C TYR A 55 -1.06 1.76 -0.18
N PHE A 56 -0.73 2.96 -0.65
CA PHE A 56 0.51 3.65 -0.28
C PHE A 56 0.26 4.71 0.82
N PRO A 57 0.82 4.54 2.04
CA PRO A 57 0.65 5.46 3.15
C PRO A 57 1.69 6.60 3.10
N GLY A 58 1.65 7.43 2.07
CA GLY A 58 2.61 8.51 1.83
C GLY A 58 2.08 9.94 1.95
N TRP A 59 1.01 10.23 2.67
CA TRP A 59 0.25 11.49 2.57
C TRP A 59 -0.03 12.18 3.91
N ASN A 60 0.81 11.98 4.92
CA ASN A 60 0.60 12.53 6.27
C ASN A 60 1.09 13.97 6.48
N THR A 61 1.74 14.60 5.50
CA THR A 61 2.17 16.00 5.61
C THR A 61 1.84 16.81 4.36
N PRO A 62 1.67 18.15 4.47
CA PRO A 62 1.30 19.00 3.34
C PRO A 62 2.27 18.96 2.15
N GLU A 63 3.56 18.78 2.42
CA GLU A 63 4.64 18.80 1.42
C GLU A 63 4.60 17.54 0.55
N LYS A 64 4.16 16.41 1.09
CA LYS A 64 4.04 15.17 0.31
C LYS A 64 3.02 15.30 -0.82
N TRP A 65 2.07 16.22 -0.70
CA TRP A 65 1.08 16.54 -1.74
C TRP A 65 1.63 17.44 -2.85
N ASP A 66 2.86 17.95 -2.76
CA ASP A 66 3.41 18.90 -3.74
C ASP A 66 3.53 18.26 -5.13
N CYS A 67 3.86 16.96 -5.22
CA CYS A 67 3.88 16.25 -6.50
C CYS A 67 2.52 16.25 -7.22
N ILE A 68 1.42 16.22 -6.47
CA ILE A 68 0.07 16.35 -7.05
C ILE A 68 -0.23 17.82 -7.32
N ARG A 69 0.06 18.72 -6.39
CA ARG A 69 -0.28 20.15 -6.49
C ARG A 69 0.42 20.83 -7.66
N GLU A 70 1.69 20.50 -7.89
CA GLU A 70 2.57 21.18 -8.83
C GLU A 70 2.64 20.47 -10.18
N THR A 71 2.66 19.13 -10.18
CA THR A 71 2.87 18.34 -11.41
C THR A 71 1.57 17.78 -11.98
N ALA A 72 0.65 17.30 -11.14
CA ALA A 72 -0.54 16.59 -11.59
C ALA A 72 -1.83 17.03 -10.86
N PRO A 73 -2.21 18.32 -10.89
CA PRO A 73 -3.31 18.86 -10.07
C PRO A 73 -4.68 18.26 -10.39
N ILE A 74 -4.84 17.64 -11.56
CA ILE A 74 -6.03 16.87 -11.95
C ILE A 74 -6.27 15.64 -11.07
N ARG A 75 -5.24 15.15 -10.37
CA ARG A 75 -5.30 14.02 -9.43
C ARG A 75 -5.58 14.42 -7.99
N LYS A 76 -5.99 15.68 -7.75
CA LYS A 76 -6.34 16.14 -6.40
C LYS A 76 -7.41 15.21 -5.79
N PRO A 77 -7.19 14.63 -4.60
CA PRO A 77 -8.17 13.75 -3.97
C PRO A 77 -9.46 14.49 -3.61
N MET A 78 -10.56 13.73 -3.54
CA MET A 78 -11.87 14.27 -3.15
C MET A 78 -11.89 14.77 -1.69
N LEU A 79 -11.15 14.12 -0.79
CA LEU A 79 -10.92 14.60 0.60
C LEU A 79 -10.03 15.86 0.67
N GLY A 80 -9.53 16.35 -0.46
CA GLY A 80 -8.53 17.41 -0.51
C GLY A 80 -7.13 16.88 -0.19
N TYR A 81 -6.25 17.78 0.26
CA TYR A 81 -4.91 17.43 0.72
C TYR A 81 -4.97 17.10 2.21
N TYR A 82 -5.39 15.88 2.52
CA TYR A 82 -5.63 15.41 3.88
C TYR A 82 -4.33 14.97 4.58
N ASP A 83 -4.36 14.92 5.91
CA ASP A 83 -3.39 14.17 6.71
C ASP A 83 -3.96 12.76 6.94
N GLU A 84 -3.35 11.76 6.31
CA GLU A 84 -3.86 10.39 6.41
C GLU A 84 -3.58 9.71 7.76
N GLY A 85 -2.89 10.38 8.68
CA GLY A 85 -2.84 10.00 10.09
C GLY A 85 -4.15 10.26 10.85
N ASN A 86 -5.11 10.96 10.24
CA ASN A 86 -6.44 11.18 10.81
C ASN A 86 -7.35 9.94 10.58
N PRO A 87 -7.87 9.30 11.65
CA PRO A 87 -8.80 8.16 11.52
C PRO A 87 -10.04 8.44 10.67
N GLU A 88 -10.53 9.69 10.65
CA GLU A 88 -11.70 10.06 9.82
C GLU A 88 -11.40 9.92 8.31
N CYS A 89 -10.14 10.16 7.90
CA CYS A 89 -9.73 9.94 6.51
C CYS A 89 -9.79 8.45 6.17
N VAL A 90 -9.35 7.60 7.10
CA VAL A 90 -9.42 6.14 6.95
C VAL A 90 -10.88 5.65 6.92
N ASP A 91 -11.76 6.23 7.75
CA ASP A 91 -13.20 5.92 7.72
C ASP A 91 -13.81 6.20 6.34
N TRP A 92 -13.46 7.33 5.71
CA TRP A 92 -13.90 7.65 4.35
C TRP A 92 -13.32 6.70 3.30
N GLN A 93 -12.03 6.36 3.41
CA GLN A 93 -11.36 5.44 2.50
C GLN A 93 -12.00 4.04 2.55
N ILE A 94 -12.26 3.53 3.77
CA ILE A 94 -12.94 2.25 3.98
C ILE A 94 -14.34 2.30 3.38
N LYS A 95 -15.12 3.34 3.70
CA LYS A 95 -16.48 3.51 3.17
C LYS A 95 -16.48 3.41 1.64
N TRP A 96 -15.62 4.18 0.98
CA TRP A 96 -15.57 4.18 -0.48
C TRP A 96 -15.07 2.86 -1.05
N ALA A 97 -14.09 2.21 -0.41
CA ALA A 97 -13.57 0.92 -0.85
C ALA A 97 -14.68 -0.15 -0.84
N VAL A 98 -15.31 -0.36 0.31
CA VAL A 98 -16.28 -1.46 0.48
C VAL A 98 -17.59 -1.21 -0.27
N GLU A 99 -18.00 0.06 -0.44
CA GLU A 99 -19.16 0.44 -1.28
C GLU A 99 -18.87 0.35 -2.79
N ASN A 100 -17.64 0.02 -3.19
CA ASN A 100 -17.26 -0.23 -4.58
C ASN A 100 -16.67 -1.64 -4.77
N GLY A 101 -16.88 -2.55 -3.80
CA GLY A 101 -16.50 -3.95 -3.90
C GLY A 101 -15.03 -4.25 -3.63
N ILE A 102 -14.23 -3.28 -3.16
CA ILE A 102 -12.88 -3.55 -2.65
C ILE A 102 -13.03 -4.11 -1.23
N THR A 103 -12.57 -5.34 -1.03
CA THR A 103 -12.70 -6.05 0.24
C THR A 103 -11.43 -6.02 1.09
N CYS A 104 -10.30 -5.63 0.49
CA CYS A 104 -9.01 -5.65 1.15
C CYS A 104 -8.07 -4.54 0.66
N PHE A 105 -7.26 -3.99 1.56
CA PHE A 105 -6.06 -3.23 1.19
C PHE A 105 -4.78 -4.02 1.47
N LEU A 106 -3.90 -4.06 0.46
CA LEU A 106 -2.50 -4.49 0.60
C LEU A 106 -1.69 -3.23 0.87
N VAL A 107 -1.35 -3.00 2.13
CA VAL A 107 -0.81 -1.73 2.60
C VAL A 107 0.71 -1.78 2.56
N ASP A 108 1.32 -0.83 1.86
CA ASP A 108 2.77 -0.71 1.80
C ASP A 108 3.34 -0.57 3.22
N TRP A 109 4.33 -1.40 3.49
CA TRP A 109 4.98 -1.52 4.79
C TRP A 109 6.49 -1.47 4.57
N TYR A 110 7.20 -0.76 5.45
CA TYR A 110 8.62 -0.46 5.26
C TYR A 110 9.40 -0.78 6.52
N TRP A 111 10.56 -1.42 6.32
CA TRP A 111 11.56 -1.65 7.35
C TRP A 111 12.94 -1.58 6.75
N ILE A 112 13.83 -0.81 7.37
CA ILE A 112 15.23 -0.70 6.98
C ILE A 112 16.09 -0.53 8.23
N GLN A 113 17.12 -1.38 8.39
CA GLN A 113 18.09 -1.30 9.49
C GLN A 113 17.44 -1.13 10.88
N GLY A 114 16.52 -2.03 11.24
CA GLY A 114 15.82 -2.01 12.52
C GLY A 114 14.75 -0.91 12.70
N LYS A 115 14.38 -0.17 11.65
CA LYS A 115 13.42 0.95 11.74
C LYS A 115 12.27 0.80 10.77
N GLN A 116 11.07 1.04 11.29
CA GLN A 116 9.85 1.12 10.50
C GLN A 116 9.59 2.55 10.01
N HIS A 117 8.99 2.69 8.83
CA HIS A 117 8.61 3.98 8.24
C HIS A 117 7.14 3.96 7.77
N LEU A 118 6.57 5.16 7.61
CA LEU A 118 5.19 5.37 7.10
C LEU A 118 4.10 4.61 7.87
N THR A 119 4.21 4.59 9.20
CA THR A 119 3.33 3.80 10.08
C THR A 119 1.97 4.46 10.34
N HIS A 120 1.84 5.75 10.06
CA HIS A 120 0.73 6.59 10.49
C HIS A 120 -0.63 6.12 9.97
N TRP A 121 -0.70 5.51 8.78
CA TRP A 121 -1.97 4.98 8.27
C TRP A 121 -2.46 3.78 9.09
N PHE A 122 -1.59 2.82 9.40
CA PHE A 122 -1.96 1.69 10.27
C PHE A 122 -2.36 2.16 11.68
N GLU A 123 -1.66 3.18 12.21
CA GLU A 123 -2.02 3.78 13.50
C GLU A 123 -3.36 4.53 13.48
N ALA A 124 -3.73 5.12 12.34
CA ALA A 124 -5.04 5.70 12.11
C ALA A 124 -6.12 4.61 11.92
N TYR A 125 -5.83 3.57 11.13
CA TYR A 125 -6.70 2.41 10.91
C TYR A 125 -7.05 1.70 12.22
N LYS A 126 -6.08 1.49 13.12
CA LYS A 126 -6.35 0.91 14.46
C LYS A 126 -7.35 1.75 15.27
N LYS A 127 -7.54 3.03 14.95
CA LYS A 127 -8.49 3.94 15.62
C LYS A 127 -9.74 4.23 14.77
N SER A 128 -9.76 3.79 13.52
CA SER A 128 -10.89 3.98 12.61
C SER A 128 -12.12 3.24 13.13
N LYS A 129 -13.27 3.88 13.00
CA LYS A 129 -14.56 3.35 13.44
C LYS A 129 -15.01 2.17 12.59
N TYR A 130 -14.65 2.18 11.31
CA TYR A 130 -15.06 1.20 10.32
C TYR A 130 -13.96 0.20 9.95
N ARG A 131 -12.85 0.19 10.69
CA ARG A 131 -11.69 -0.67 10.42
C ARG A 131 -12.06 -2.14 10.17
N ASP A 132 -13.06 -2.65 10.89
CA ASP A 132 -13.43 -4.07 10.79
C ASP A 132 -14.26 -4.38 9.52
N ASP A 133 -14.76 -3.37 8.80
CA ASP A 133 -15.51 -3.53 7.54
C ASP A 133 -14.59 -3.81 6.31
N LEU A 134 -13.28 -3.55 6.42
CA LEU A 134 -12.30 -3.74 5.35
C LEU A 134 -11.15 -4.63 5.83
N LYS A 135 -10.75 -5.63 5.02
CA LYS A 135 -9.57 -6.44 5.36
C LYS A 135 -8.28 -5.68 5.07
N VAL A 136 -7.20 -6.01 5.78
CA VAL A 136 -5.85 -5.45 5.52
C VAL A 136 -4.79 -6.54 5.51
N ALA A 137 -3.82 -6.43 4.63
CA ALA A 137 -2.61 -7.25 4.64
C ALA A 137 -1.37 -6.36 4.50
N ILE A 138 -0.23 -6.87 4.98
CA ILE A 138 1.05 -6.21 4.75
C ILE A 138 1.52 -6.50 3.32
N MET A 139 1.86 -5.44 2.60
CA MET A 139 2.72 -5.49 1.43
C MET A 139 4.07 -4.88 1.80
N TRP A 140 5.08 -5.70 2.04
CA TRP A 140 6.41 -5.20 2.37
C TRP A 140 7.12 -4.72 1.10
N ALA A 141 7.22 -3.40 0.99
CA ALA A 141 7.99 -2.68 -0.02
C ALA A 141 9.51 -2.79 0.28
N ASN A 142 10.07 -4.00 0.21
CA ASN A 142 11.43 -4.33 0.65
C ASN A 142 12.55 -3.94 -0.35
N HIS A 143 12.33 -2.94 -1.21
CA HIS A 143 13.31 -2.44 -2.19
C HIS A 143 14.36 -1.52 -1.55
N ASN A 144 15.00 -2.01 -0.48
CA ASN A 144 16.03 -1.29 0.25
C ASN A 144 17.42 -1.41 -0.41
N PRO A 145 18.38 -0.55 -0.05
CA PRO A 145 19.77 -0.73 -0.44
C PRO A 145 20.32 -2.11 0.02
N PRO A 146 21.25 -2.72 -0.72
CA PRO A 146 21.86 -4.00 -0.33
C PRO A 146 22.55 -3.93 1.05
N GLY A 147 22.53 -5.04 1.78
CA GLY A 147 23.15 -5.20 3.10
C GLY A 147 22.40 -4.46 4.21
N THR A 148 21.10 -4.23 4.05
CA THR A 148 20.28 -3.49 5.05
C THR A 148 19.26 -4.37 5.78
N HIS A 149 19.28 -5.68 5.51
CA HIS A 149 18.41 -6.65 6.16
C HIS A 149 19.17 -7.93 6.59
N SER A 150 19.38 -8.10 7.89
CA SER A 150 20.04 -9.28 8.43
C SER A 150 19.07 -10.41 8.83
N ARG A 151 19.58 -11.61 9.13
CA ARG A 151 18.79 -12.66 9.79
C ARG A 151 18.19 -12.23 11.13
N GLU A 152 18.88 -11.34 11.85
CA GLU A 152 18.35 -10.77 13.08
C GLU A 152 17.20 -9.79 12.80
N ASP A 153 17.35 -8.92 11.80
CA ASP A 153 16.25 -8.06 11.35
C ASP A 153 15.05 -8.90 10.91
N TRP A 154 15.25 -10.01 10.18
CA TRP A 154 14.15 -10.88 9.76
C TRP A 154 13.33 -11.42 10.94
N ARG A 155 14.01 -11.84 12.01
CA ARG A 155 13.35 -12.29 13.25
C ARG A 155 12.56 -11.16 13.90
N GLU A 156 13.15 -9.97 14.02
CA GLU A 156 12.47 -8.82 14.62
C GLU A 156 11.27 -8.35 13.78
N VAL A 157 11.39 -8.36 12.45
CA VAL A 157 10.31 -8.08 11.52
C VAL A 157 9.18 -9.10 11.68
N THR A 158 9.50 -10.39 11.69
CA THR A 158 8.51 -11.46 11.88
C THR A 158 7.79 -11.31 13.21
N LYS A 159 8.53 -11.08 14.29
CA LYS A 159 7.97 -10.82 15.62
C LYS A 159 7.02 -9.63 15.60
N HIS A 160 7.44 -8.54 14.96
CA HIS A 160 6.63 -7.34 14.85
C HIS A 160 5.33 -7.57 14.07
N TRP A 161 5.35 -8.35 12.98
CA TRP A 161 4.15 -8.77 12.28
C TRP A 161 3.18 -9.51 13.22
N ILE A 162 3.69 -10.55 13.89
CA ILE A 162 2.92 -11.42 14.79
C ILE A 162 2.30 -10.63 15.95
N GLU A 163 3.02 -9.65 16.51
CA GLU A 163 2.54 -8.89 17.67
C GLU A 163 1.60 -7.74 17.29
N ALA A 164 1.88 -7.03 16.19
CA ALA A 164 1.24 -5.75 15.91
C ALA A 164 0.19 -5.78 14.78
N TYR A 165 0.21 -6.79 13.90
CA TYR A 165 -0.64 -6.82 12.70
C TYR A 165 -1.45 -8.10 12.52
N LEU A 166 -0.82 -9.27 12.59
CA LEU A 166 -1.55 -10.55 12.40
C LEU A 166 -2.74 -10.75 13.37
N PRO A 167 -2.75 -10.19 14.60
CA PRO A 167 -3.91 -10.28 15.49
C PRO A 167 -5.09 -9.36 15.11
N LEU A 168 -4.96 -8.51 14.08
CA LEU A 168 -6.06 -7.63 13.67
C LEU A 168 -7.26 -8.50 13.22
N PRO A 169 -8.49 -8.24 13.71
CA PRO A 169 -9.65 -9.07 13.39
C PRO A 169 -9.93 -9.19 11.89
N SER A 170 -9.65 -8.12 11.16
CA SER A 170 -9.78 -8.05 9.69
C SER A 170 -8.44 -8.17 8.98
N TYR A 171 -7.47 -8.92 9.54
CA TYR A 171 -6.27 -9.24 8.78
C TYR A 171 -6.59 -10.22 7.64
N TYR A 172 -6.06 -9.94 6.45
CA TYR A 172 -6.34 -10.74 5.26
C TYR A 172 -5.64 -12.10 5.35
N LEU A 173 -6.40 -13.16 5.04
CA LEU A 173 -5.93 -14.53 5.10
C LEU A 173 -5.92 -15.15 3.70
N VAL A 174 -4.90 -15.93 3.40
CA VAL A 174 -4.85 -16.83 2.25
C VAL A 174 -4.75 -18.25 2.80
N ASN A 175 -5.54 -19.20 2.27
CA ASN A 175 -5.63 -20.58 2.78
C ASN A 175 -5.78 -20.69 4.32
N GLY A 176 -6.52 -19.76 4.93
CA GLY A 176 -6.75 -19.70 6.38
C GLY A 176 -5.54 -19.23 7.22
N ARG A 177 -4.47 -18.73 6.60
CA ARG A 177 -3.26 -18.21 7.25
C ARG A 177 -3.07 -16.72 6.93
N PRO A 178 -2.56 -15.89 7.87
CA PRO A 178 -2.25 -14.50 7.60
C PRO A 178 -1.27 -14.33 6.43
N ALA A 179 -1.61 -13.46 5.47
CA ALA A 179 -0.83 -13.26 4.26
C ALA A 179 0.13 -12.06 4.36
N ILE A 180 1.40 -12.28 3.99
CA ILE A 180 2.44 -11.28 3.84
C ILE A 180 2.89 -11.26 2.38
N PHE A 181 2.73 -10.10 1.74
CA PHE A 181 3.15 -9.89 0.36
C PHE A 181 4.54 -9.25 0.36
N LEU A 182 5.49 -9.85 -0.35
CA LEU A 182 6.90 -9.43 -0.38
C LEU A 182 7.22 -8.87 -1.76
N TRP A 183 7.60 -7.60 -1.81
CA TRP A 183 7.83 -6.88 -3.07
C TRP A 183 8.88 -7.56 -3.94
N ASP A 184 10.10 -7.77 -3.44
CA ASP A 184 11.20 -8.32 -4.23
C ASP A 184 11.93 -9.46 -3.50
N PRO A 185 11.60 -10.73 -3.81
CA PRO A 185 12.30 -11.89 -3.28
C PRO A 185 13.81 -11.90 -3.55
N ARG A 186 14.29 -11.27 -4.63
CA ARG A 186 15.73 -11.27 -4.98
C ARG A 186 16.54 -10.53 -3.93
N LEU A 187 16.04 -9.39 -3.46
CA LEU A 187 16.72 -8.60 -2.43
C LEU A 187 16.76 -9.32 -1.08
N ILE A 188 15.72 -10.09 -0.75
CA ILE A 188 15.73 -10.94 0.46
C ILE A 188 16.82 -12.02 0.32
N ARG A 189 16.92 -12.67 -0.84
CA ARG A 189 17.99 -13.65 -1.10
C ARG A 189 19.37 -13.02 -1.00
N GLU A 190 19.58 -11.86 -1.61
CA GLU A 190 20.88 -11.17 -1.63
C GLU A 190 21.33 -10.81 -0.20
N ASP A 191 20.42 -10.25 0.59
CA ASP A 191 20.71 -9.82 1.96
C ASP A 191 20.87 -10.99 2.95
N LEU A 192 20.07 -12.06 2.80
CA LEU A 192 20.16 -13.23 3.69
C LEU A 192 21.26 -14.22 3.29
N GLY A 193 21.82 -14.13 2.09
CA GLY A 193 22.90 -15.01 1.62
C GLY A 193 22.45 -16.22 0.79
N GLY A 194 21.28 -16.14 0.16
CA GLY A 194 20.79 -17.10 -0.84
C GLY A 194 19.56 -17.91 -0.40
N SER A 195 19.02 -18.71 -1.33
CA SER A 195 17.75 -19.43 -1.16
C SER A 195 17.68 -20.35 0.06
N ALA A 196 18.80 -21.00 0.44
CA ALA A 196 18.84 -21.85 1.63
C ALA A 196 18.60 -21.06 2.92
N GLU A 197 19.17 -19.85 3.01
CA GLU A 197 18.98 -18.95 4.14
C GLU A 197 17.58 -18.35 4.15
N VAL A 198 17.01 -18.00 2.99
CA VAL A 198 15.61 -17.57 2.89
C VAL A 198 14.67 -18.68 3.40
N ARG A 199 14.88 -19.92 2.95
CA ARG A 199 14.10 -21.06 3.41
C ARG A 199 14.17 -21.23 4.92
N ALA A 200 15.37 -21.21 5.50
CA ALA A 200 15.55 -21.30 6.94
C ALA A 200 14.90 -20.12 7.69
N ALA A 201 14.83 -18.94 7.08
CA ALA A 201 14.18 -17.75 7.64
C ALA A 201 12.66 -17.91 7.65
N PHE A 202 12.10 -18.43 6.57
CA PHE A 202 10.67 -18.68 6.45
C PHE A 202 10.25 -19.82 7.39
N GLU A 203 10.98 -20.92 7.46
CA GLU A 203 10.73 -22.03 8.39
C GLU A 203 10.72 -21.55 9.85
N GLU A 204 11.65 -20.66 10.22
CA GLU A 204 11.67 -19.99 11.52
C GLU A 204 10.42 -19.11 11.73
N SER A 205 10.05 -18.28 10.75
CA SER A 205 8.85 -17.45 10.85
C SER A 205 7.56 -18.27 10.99
N GLN A 206 7.48 -19.41 10.30
CA GLN A 206 6.38 -20.35 10.43
C GLN A 206 6.30 -20.90 11.86
N GLN A 207 7.44 -21.22 12.48
CA GLN A 207 7.47 -21.69 13.87
C GLN A 207 7.06 -20.58 14.85
N MET A 208 7.61 -19.37 14.69
CA MET A 208 7.24 -18.22 15.51
C MET A 208 5.73 -17.93 15.46
N ALA A 209 5.13 -18.00 14.27
CA ALA A 209 3.69 -17.80 14.10
C ALA A 209 2.88 -18.89 14.81
N ARG A 210 3.30 -20.17 14.71
CA ARG A 210 2.67 -21.28 15.43
C ARG A 210 2.76 -21.16 16.93
N ASP A 211 3.92 -20.76 17.44
CA ASP A 211 4.13 -20.55 18.88
C ASP A 211 3.24 -19.40 19.41
N ALA A 212 2.93 -18.41 18.56
CA ALA A 212 2.00 -17.34 18.86
C ALA A 212 0.51 -17.71 18.64
N GLY A 213 0.21 -18.96 18.24
CA GLY A 213 -1.16 -19.47 18.08
C GLY A 213 -1.76 -19.31 16.68
N PHE A 214 -0.98 -18.88 15.69
CA PHE A 214 -1.41 -18.84 14.29
C PHE A 214 -1.13 -20.17 13.58
N PRO A 215 -1.89 -20.53 12.53
CA PRO A 215 -1.62 -21.74 11.74
C PRO A 215 -0.30 -21.69 10.92
N GLY A 216 0.34 -20.52 10.84
CA GLY A 216 1.51 -20.22 10.02
C GLY A 216 1.35 -18.86 9.33
N ILE A 217 2.21 -18.56 8.36
CA ILE A 217 2.15 -17.35 7.52
C ILE A 217 2.06 -17.77 6.05
N GLU A 218 1.36 -17.02 5.21
CA GLU A 218 1.46 -17.16 3.74
C GLU A 218 2.38 -16.08 3.19
N PHE A 219 3.51 -16.49 2.62
CA PHE A 219 4.43 -15.60 1.94
C PHE A 219 4.10 -15.57 0.44
N ILE A 220 3.72 -14.40 -0.05
CA ILE A 220 3.33 -14.19 -1.45
C ILE A 220 4.41 -13.34 -2.13
N ALA A 221 4.99 -13.86 -3.21
CA ALA A 221 5.98 -13.13 -4.00
C ALA A 221 5.30 -12.12 -4.93
N MET A 222 5.88 -10.93 -5.09
CA MET A 222 5.35 -9.92 -6.03
C MET A 222 6.21 -9.72 -7.29
N HIS A 223 7.41 -10.30 -7.30
CA HIS A 223 8.37 -10.29 -8.42
C HIS A 223 9.14 -11.62 -8.43
N ASP A 224 10.00 -11.80 -9.45
CA ASP A 224 10.86 -12.98 -9.64
C ASP A 224 10.06 -14.28 -9.72
N HIS A 225 8.98 -14.27 -10.50
CA HIS A 225 8.11 -15.42 -10.77
C HIS A 225 7.72 -15.53 -12.25
N ASP A 226 8.47 -14.89 -13.15
CA ASP A 226 8.17 -14.77 -14.58
C ASP A 226 8.60 -16.00 -15.41
N SER A 227 9.19 -17.02 -14.78
CA SER A 227 9.55 -18.28 -15.45
C SER A 227 9.39 -19.47 -14.51
N GLN A 228 9.21 -20.67 -15.08
CA GLN A 228 9.13 -21.92 -14.31
C GLN A 228 10.31 -22.06 -13.32
N SER A 229 11.54 -21.77 -13.75
CA SER A 229 12.73 -21.89 -12.89
C SER A 229 12.75 -20.91 -11.71
N GLN A 230 12.12 -19.74 -11.88
CA GLN A 230 11.94 -18.76 -10.82
C GLN A 230 10.83 -19.19 -9.86
N ALA A 231 9.69 -19.65 -10.39
CA ALA A 231 8.59 -20.18 -9.59
C ALA A 231 9.03 -21.40 -8.75
N GLU A 232 9.77 -22.35 -9.33
CA GLU A 232 10.33 -23.50 -8.62
C GLU A 232 11.28 -23.08 -7.48
N ARG A 233 12.06 -22.02 -7.69
CA ARG A 233 12.94 -21.46 -6.65
C ARG A 233 12.15 -20.86 -5.51
N LEU A 234 11.13 -20.05 -5.81
CA LEU A 234 10.25 -19.46 -4.79
C LEU A 234 9.52 -20.54 -3.98
N LEU A 235 9.01 -21.58 -4.65
CA LEU A 235 8.41 -22.73 -3.96
C LEU A 235 9.41 -23.43 -3.04
N ALA A 236 10.66 -23.65 -3.49
CA ALA A 236 11.70 -24.27 -2.69
C ALA A 236 12.15 -23.40 -1.49
N GLU A 237 11.98 -22.08 -1.58
CA GLU A 237 12.22 -21.12 -0.49
C GLU A 237 11.07 -21.06 0.51
N GLY A 238 9.87 -21.50 0.14
CA GLY A 238 8.70 -21.52 1.02
C GLY A 238 7.66 -20.44 0.74
N TYR A 239 7.71 -19.76 -0.41
CA TYR A 239 6.59 -18.96 -0.90
C TYR A 239 5.42 -19.88 -1.29
N SER A 240 4.20 -19.41 -1.05
CA SER A 240 2.97 -20.20 -1.31
C SER A 240 2.11 -19.65 -2.44
N GLY A 241 2.46 -18.48 -2.96
CA GLY A 241 1.82 -17.89 -4.13
C GLY A 241 2.62 -16.73 -4.68
N ALA A 242 2.15 -16.20 -5.80
CA ALA A 242 2.69 -15.00 -6.41
C ALA A 242 1.57 -14.10 -6.93
N THR A 243 1.86 -12.82 -7.10
CA THR A 243 1.01 -11.82 -7.75
C THR A 243 1.88 -10.77 -8.41
N ASN A 244 1.30 -9.90 -9.23
CA ASN A 244 2.01 -8.78 -9.83
C ASN A 244 1.56 -7.46 -9.22
N TYR A 245 2.51 -6.57 -8.95
CA TYR A 245 2.17 -5.17 -8.64
C TYR A 245 1.78 -4.40 -9.90
N HIS A 246 2.53 -4.64 -10.97
CA HIS A 246 2.31 -4.03 -12.26
C HIS A 246 2.10 -5.13 -13.30
N GLU A 247 0.93 -5.13 -13.94
CA GLU A 247 0.72 -5.84 -15.19
C GLU A 247 0.58 -4.80 -16.30
N TRP A 248 1.63 -4.69 -17.11
CA TRP A 248 1.64 -3.76 -18.24
C TRP A 248 1.19 -4.44 -19.55
N GLY A 249 1.04 -5.77 -19.56
CA GLY A 249 0.83 -6.53 -20.79
C GLY A 249 1.94 -6.23 -21.80
N GLU A 250 1.57 -6.11 -23.07
CA GLU A 250 2.49 -5.75 -24.17
C GLU A 250 2.66 -4.23 -24.34
N ALA A 251 2.07 -3.41 -23.46
CA ALA A 251 2.19 -1.94 -23.58
C ALA A 251 3.65 -1.43 -23.65
N PRO A 252 4.63 -2.01 -22.94
CA PRO A 252 6.03 -1.62 -23.09
C PRO A 252 6.59 -1.88 -24.50
N ASP A 253 6.19 -2.97 -25.14
CA ASP A 253 6.67 -3.36 -26.48
C ASP A 253 6.02 -2.56 -27.60
N LEU A 254 4.79 -2.08 -27.35
CA LEU A 254 4.02 -1.25 -28.27
C LEU A 254 4.39 0.24 -28.18
N ALA A 255 5.04 0.65 -27.09
CA ALA A 255 5.35 2.04 -26.84
C ALA A 255 6.45 2.57 -27.77
N GLU A 256 6.26 3.80 -28.29
CA GLU A 256 7.30 4.52 -29.03
C GLU A 256 8.54 4.83 -28.17
N SER A 257 8.38 4.85 -26.84
CA SER A 257 9.48 5.04 -25.88
C SER A 257 9.19 4.36 -24.55
N SER A 258 10.21 3.82 -23.91
CA SER A 258 10.09 3.15 -22.60
C SER A 258 9.55 4.04 -21.48
N ASN A 259 9.61 5.36 -21.63
CA ASN A 259 9.15 6.33 -20.63
C ASN A 259 7.72 6.84 -20.89
N ARG A 260 7.06 6.40 -21.97
CA ARG A 260 5.69 6.80 -22.33
C ARG A 260 4.96 5.63 -22.97
N MET A 261 4.12 4.98 -22.16
CA MET A 261 3.19 3.94 -22.61
C MET A 261 1.77 4.50 -22.67
N GLU A 262 0.97 4.04 -23.64
CA GLU A 262 -0.45 4.36 -23.67
C GLU A 262 -1.21 3.44 -22.72
N TYR A 263 -2.03 4.01 -21.84
CA TYR A 263 -2.87 3.22 -20.94
C TYR A 263 -3.87 2.34 -21.70
N GLY A 264 -4.28 2.75 -22.90
CA GLY A 264 -5.13 1.95 -23.78
C GLY A 264 -4.50 0.61 -24.18
N ASP A 265 -3.18 0.55 -24.33
CA ASP A 265 -2.47 -0.69 -24.66
C ASP A 265 -2.44 -1.64 -23.46
N VAL A 266 -2.27 -1.11 -22.25
CA VAL A 266 -2.36 -1.90 -21.00
C VAL A 266 -3.75 -2.54 -20.89
N VAL A 267 -4.81 -1.74 -21.07
CA VAL A 267 -6.20 -2.23 -21.02
C VAL A 267 -6.45 -3.31 -22.08
N ARG A 268 -5.87 -3.17 -23.27
CA ARG A 268 -6.05 -4.12 -24.37
C ARG A 268 -5.32 -5.45 -24.12
N THR A 269 -4.13 -5.42 -23.54
CA THR A 269 -3.20 -6.56 -23.58
C THR A 269 -3.04 -7.28 -22.24
N ALA A 270 -3.16 -6.57 -21.11
CA ALA A 270 -2.91 -7.14 -19.77
C ALA A 270 -3.73 -8.40 -19.47
N SER A 271 -4.99 -8.46 -19.93
CA SER A 271 -5.85 -9.61 -19.67
C SER A 271 -5.42 -10.89 -20.39
N GLU A 272 -4.80 -10.78 -21.56
CA GLU A 272 -4.28 -11.93 -22.31
C GLU A 272 -2.97 -12.40 -21.69
N THR A 273 -2.07 -11.47 -21.35
CA THR A 273 -0.82 -11.76 -20.63
C THR A 273 -1.08 -12.53 -19.32
N TRP A 274 -2.09 -12.14 -18.54
CA TRP A 274 -2.49 -12.91 -17.34
C TRP A 274 -2.93 -14.33 -17.68
N ARG A 275 -3.73 -14.53 -18.74
CA ARG A 275 -4.21 -15.87 -19.14
C ARG A 275 -3.10 -16.76 -19.67
N GLU A 276 -2.05 -16.19 -20.25
CA GLU A 276 -0.88 -16.94 -20.69
C GLU A 276 -0.07 -17.42 -19.49
N ARG A 277 0.18 -16.53 -18.52
CA ARG A 277 0.86 -16.88 -17.27
C ARG A 277 0.11 -17.94 -16.45
N ASP A 278 -1.23 -17.92 -16.44
CA ASP A 278 -2.03 -18.94 -15.77
C ASP A 278 -1.93 -20.35 -16.40
N ARG A 279 -1.41 -20.47 -17.63
CA ARG A 279 -1.24 -21.77 -18.32
C ARG A 279 0.12 -22.41 -18.10
N GLU A 280 1.13 -21.64 -17.70
CA GLU A 280 2.52 -22.06 -17.51
C GLU A 280 2.80 -22.50 -16.08
#